data_AF-A0A422N4H8-F1
#
_entry.id   AF-A0A422N4H8-F1
#
_cell.length_a   1.000
_cell.length_b   1.000
_cell.length_c   1.000
_cell.angle_alpha   90.00
_cell.angle_beta   90.00
_cell.angle_gamma   90.00
#
_symmetry.space_group_name_H-M   'P 1'
#
loop_
_entity.id
_entity.type
_entity.pdbx_description
1 polymer ?
#
loop_
_entity_poly.entity_id
_entity_poly.type
_entity_poly.pdbx_seq_one_letter_code
_entity_poly.pdbx_strand_id
1 'polypeptide(L)'
;MTVLSAFKAKSTRFKAVVERVRRLLHTGASGANGIRALSRSLGIAVDAGGNLVDKATFVECLKQNGVALDENDVEAVMSVLDRNGDGTLDPVDFIAALRRDLTPVKSAWVARVWYTFRQNADGTICIEDLVNAFNAAGHPAVVRGERSEEKVREEFQLTFNTTTNPEGVLSRQEFEQYYSCVAGSCLDDASFLTLVRGVWPALADDAARNIELISNKENQCNSTFIASQSALQKSTVNKLRQNAADLDTLIRTLHRPAVMDLPLAVRLLSLSLRGRDVEGTFFLTRGAFTEALWQQRLYISRPDELLPVLDTKGDGSVDYLLYLTMLLPSLPPARRMMLERLWELFLKDTCGAVDVLELHRQFQAKDGEEKNAFLSAWDVRRAIRRRLTLEELVEWYVPMSYKIQLDNDFGAMLKRQWNLM
;
A
#
# COMPACT_ATOMS: atom_id res chain seq x y z
N MET A 1 30.55 -1.92 -22.37
CA MET A 1 29.21 -1.51 -22.89
C MET A 1 28.25 -2.69 -23.09
N THR A 2 28.72 -3.88 -23.49
CA THR A 2 27.87 -5.05 -23.81
C THR A 2 27.13 -5.66 -22.60
N VAL A 3 27.77 -5.73 -21.42
CA VAL A 3 27.18 -6.30 -20.19
C VAL A 3 26.04 -5.44 -19.63
N LEU A 4 26.22 -4.11 -19.60
CA LEU A 4 25.18 -3.15 -19.20
C LEU A 4 23.97 -3.17 -20.14
N SER A 5 24.21 -3.35 -21.45
CA SER A 5 23.14 -3.54 -22.44
C SER A 5 22.34 -4.82 -22.21
N ALA A 6 23.04 -5.93 -21.95
CA ALA A 6 22.42 -7.23 -21.68
C ALA A 6 21.59 -7.22 -20.38
N PHE A 7 22.09 -6.62 -19.30
CA PHE A 7 21.33 -6.50 -18.05
C PHE A 7 20.08 -5.63 -18.22
N LYS A 8 20.19 -4.51 -18.94
CA LYS A 8 19.05 -3.63 -19.25
C LYS A 8 18.00 -4.33 -20.12
N ALA A 9 18.43 -5.15 -21.08
CA ALA A 9 17.54 -5.97 -21.89
C ALA A 9 16.81 -7.04 -21.04
N LYS A 10 17.54 -7.75 -20.15
CA LYS A 10 16.95 -8.73 -19.22
C LYS A 10 15.95 -8.10 -18.25
N SER A 11 16.28 -6.93 -17.67
CA SER A 11 15.36 -6.18 -16.80
C SER A 11 14.09 -5.72 -17.53
N THR A 12 14.23 -5.29 -18.79
CA THR A 12 13.07 -4.91 -19.62
C THR A 12 12.18 -6.13 -19.92
N ARG A 13 12.80 -7.29 -20.22
CA ARG A 13 12.08 -8.54 -20.42
C ARG A 13 11.38 -9.01 -19.14
N PHE A 14 12.04 -8.93 -17.98
CA PHE A 14 11.44 -9.24 -16.68
C PHE A 14 10.15 -8.46 -16.45
N LYS A 15 10.16 -7.14 -16.69
CA LYS A 15 8.95 -6.31 -16.57
C LYS A 15 7.84 -6.77 -17.51
N ALA A 16 8.17 -7.11 -18.75
CA ALA A 16 7.19 -7.63 -19.71
C ALA A 16 6.62 -8.99 -19.29
N VAL A 17 7.45 -9.87 -18.72
CA VAL A 17 7.02 -11.17 -18.15
C VAL A 17 6.07 -10.94 -17.00
N VAL A 18 6.40 -10.09 -16.03
CA VAL A 18 5.54 -9.73 -14.90
C VAL A 18 4.18 -9.23 -15.36
N GLU A 19 4.13 -8.31 -16.32
CA GLU A 19 2.86 -7.81 -16.89
C GLU A 19 2.03 -8.91 -17.55
N ARG A 20 2.68 -9.80 -18.31
CA ARG A 20 2.02 -10.91 -18.99
C ARG A 20 1.47 -11.92 -17.99
N VAL A 21 2.28 -12.32 -17.01
CA VAL A 21 1.89 -13.25 -15.93
C VAL A 21 0.71 -12.69 -15.16
N ARG A 22 0.78 -11.41 -14.75
CA ARG A 22 -0.32 -10.73 -14.06
C ARG A 22 -1.61 -10.77 -14.86
N ARG A 23 -1.54 -10.50 -16.17
CA ARG A 23 -2.71 -10.55 -17.06
C ARG A 23 -3.29 -11.97 -17.14
N LEU A 24 -2.44 -12.98 -17.37
CA LEU A 24 -2.86 -14.38 -17.49
C LEU A 24 -3.53 -14.88 -16.20
N LEU A 25 -2.95 -14.57 -15.04
CA LEU A 25 -3.51 -14.93 -13.74
C LEU A 25 -4.88 -14.26 -13.52
N HIS A 26 -5.03 -12.99 -13.93
CA HIS A 26 -6.29 -12.27 -13.79
C HIS A 26 -7.40 -12.78 -14.72
N THR A 27 -7.05 -13.20 -15.94
CA THR A 27 -8.01 -13.74 -16.92
C THR A 27 -8.23 -15.24 -16.80
N GLY A 28 -7.43 -15.91 -15.98
CA GLY A 28 -7.49 -17.36 -15.76
C GLY A 28 -8.69 -17.78 -14.91
N ALA A 29 -8.79 -19.08 -14.65
CA ALA A 29 -9.90 -19.67 -13.88
C ALA A 29 -10.07 -19.09 -12.47
N SER A 30 -8.97 -18.63 -11.86
CA SER A 30 -8.96 -18.04 -10.51
C SER A 30 -9.35 -16.55 -10.49
N GLY A 31 -9.47 -15.88 -11.64
CA GLY A 31 -9.88 -14.48 -11.73
C GLY A 31 -9.07 -13.54 -10.83
N ALA A 32 -9.76 -12.79 -9.96
CA ALA A 32 -9.13 -11.89 -8.98
C ALA A 32 -8.21 -12.61 -7.97
N ASN A 33 -8.39 -13.92 -7.77
CA ASN A 33 -7.54 -14.75 -6.91
C ASN A 33 -6.32 -15.33 -7.61
N GLY A 34 -6.09 -15.07 -8.91
CA GLY A 34 -4.99 -15.72 -9.65
C GLY A 34 -3.62 -15.58 -9.00
N ILE A 35 -3.27 -14.38 -8.54
CA ILE A 35 -1.98 -14.17 -7.84
C ILE A 35 -1.95 -14.90 -6.49
N ARG A 36 -3.08 -14.97 -5.77
CA ARG A 36 -3.17 -15.70 -4.49
C ARG A 36 -3.06 -17.22 -4.70
N ALA A 37 -3.75 -17.76 -5.70
CA ALA A 37 -3.65 -19.16 -6.08
C ALA A 37 -2.20 -19.55 -6.44
N LEU A 38 -1.51 -18.71 -7.22
CA LEU A 38 -0.10 -18.89 -7.52
C LEU A 38 0.76 -18.84 -6.24
N SER A 39 0.53 -17.87 -5.36
CA SER A 39 1.23 -17.75 -4.07
C SER A 39 1.12 -19.03 -3.25
N ARG A 40 -0.09 -19.59 -3.11
CA ARG A 40 -0.33 -20.84 -2.38
C ARG A 40 0.34 -22.04 -3.07
N SER A 41 0.31 -22.11 -4.40
CA SER A 41 0.99 -23.18 -5.15
C SER A 41 2.52 -23.14 -5.03
N LEU A 42 3.10 -21.96 -4.78
CA LEU A 42 4.52 -21.77 -4.49
C LEU A 42 4.88 -22.03 -3.02
N GLY A 43 3.94 -22.52 -2.21
CA GLY A 43 4.17 -22.86 -0.80
C GLY A 43 4.26 -21.65 0.13
N ILE A 44 3.80 -20.47 -0.30
CA ILE A 44 3.74 -19.28 0.56
C ILE A 44 2.52 -19.41 1.48
N ALA A 45 2.77 -19.85 2.71
CA ALA A 45 1.75 -19.97 3.74
C ALA A 45 1.45 -18.64 4.43
N VAL A 46 2.50 -17.83 4.68
CA VAL A 46 2.46 -16.54 5.36
C VAL A 46 3.36 -15.53 4.66
N ASP A 47 3.09 -14.24 4.89
CA ASP A 47 3.84 -13.12 4.28
C ASP A 47 5.29 -13.01 4.78
N ALA A 48 5.61 -13.66 5.89
CA ALA A 48 6.95 -13.71 6.48
C ALA A 48 7.99 -14.38 5.56
N GLY A 49 7.57 -15.07 4.50
CA GLY A 49 8.45 -15.77 3.57
C GLY A 49 8.09 -17.23 3.40
N GLY A 50 8.58 -17.82 2.31
CA GLY A 50 8.48 -19.25 2.04
C GLY A 50 9.86 -19.88 1.87
N ASN A 51 9.88 -21.20 1.67
CA ASN A 51 11.10 -21.89 1.26
C ASN A 51 11.54 -21.37 -0.12
N LEU A 52 12.85 -21.34 -0.34
CA LEU A 52 13.41 -21.08 -1.67
C LEU A 52 12.94 -22.17 -2.64
N VAL A 53 12.63 -21.76 -3.85
CA VAL A 53 12.08 -22.62 -4.90
C VAL A 53 13.09 -22.70 -6.03
N ASP A 54 13.36 -23.91 -6.53
CA ASP A 54 14.24 -24.08 -7.68
C ASP A 54 13.54 -23.70 -9.00
N LYS A 55 14.32 -23.53 -10.06
CA LYS A 55 13.82 -23.18 -11.40
C LYS A 55 12.73 -24.14 -11.90
N ALA A 56 12.87 -25.45 -11.63
CA ALA A 56 11.95 -26.47 -12.13
C ALA A 56 10.58 -26.37 -11.44
N THR A 57 10.58 -26.27 -10.12
CA THR A 57 9.38 -26.13 -9.29
C THR A 57 8.66 -24.82 -9.61
N PHE A 58 9.39 -23.72 -9.77
CA PHE A 58 8.80 -22.44 -10.15
C PHE A 58 8.03 -22.50 -11.48
N VAL A 59 8.63 -23.12 -12.51
CA VAL A 59 7.99 -23.29 -13.82
C VAL A 59 6.77 -24.20 -13.74
N GLU A 60 6.84 -25.26 -12.94
CA GLU A 60 5.73 -26.18 -12.75
C GLU A 60 4.54 -25.49 -12.04
N CYS A 61 4.78 -24.75 -10.97
CA CYS A 61 3.73 -23.97 -10.28
C CYS A 61 3.07 -22.95 -11.21
N LEU A 62 3.84 -22.27 -12.08
CA LEU A 62 3.29 -21.35 -13.07
C LEU A 62 2.36 -22.06 -14.05
N LYS A 63 2.78 -23.21 -14.59
CA LYS A 63 1.98 -24.00 -15.52
C LYS A 63 0.67 -24.47 -14.90
N GLN A 64 0.72 -24.94 -13.65
CA GLN A 64 -0.47 -25.36 -12.89
C GLN A 64 -1.48 -24.22 -12.70
N ASN A 65 -1.00 -22.97 -12.65
CA ASN A 65 -1.85 -21.77 -12.58
C ASN A 65 -2.16 -21.17 -13.97
N GLY A 66 -1.97 -21.93 -15.05
CA GLY A 66 -2.32 -21.51 -16.41
C GLY A 66 -1.34 -20.51 -17.02
N VAL A 67 -0.12 -20.41 -16.48
CA VAL A 67 0.92 -19.50 -16.97
C VAL A 67 2.05 -20.29 -17.60
N ALA A 68 2.19 -20.20 -18.93
CA ALA A 68 3.31 -20.76 -19.67
C ALA A 68 4.35 -19.67 -19.97
N LEU A 69 5.61 -19.92 -19.61
CA LEU A 69 6.76 -19.07 -19.92
C LEU A 69 7.73 -19.84 -20.82
N ASP A 70 8.37 -19.15 -21.77
CA ASP A 70 9.47 -19.72 -22.56
C ASP A 70 10.79 -19.70 -21.75
N GLU A 71 11.81 -20.43 -22.21
CA GLU A 71 13.10 -20.50 -21.50
C GLU A 71 13.76 -19.14 -21.29
N ASN A 72 13.63 -18.21 -22.25
CA ASN A 72 14.21 -16.88 -22.16
C ASN A 72 13.48 -16.01 -21.12
N ASP A 73 12.18 -16.21 -20.95
CA ASP A 73 11.36 -15.56 -19.93
C ASP A 73 11.72 -16.06 -18.54
N VAL A 74 11.86 -17.38 -18.38
CA VAL A 74 12.30 -17.97 -17.10
C VAL A 74 13.71 -17.46 -16.78
N GLU A 75 14.62 -17.45 -17.74
CA GLU A 75 15.98 -16.93 -17.53
C GLU A 75 16.01 -15.44 -17.17
N ALA A 76 15.10 -14.64 -17.73
CA ALA A 76 14.96 -13.23 -17.35
C ALA A 76 14.48 -13.09 -15.90
N VAL A 77 13.53 -13.92 -15.46
CA VAL A 77 13.06 -13.97 -14.07
C VAL A 77 14.19 -14.38 -13.12
N MET A 78 14.87 -15.50 -13.42
CA MET A 78 16.01 -15.98 -12.61
C MET A 78 17.09 -14.91 -12.50
N SER A 79 17.44 -14.24 -13.60
CA SER A 79 18.50 -13.22 -13.58
C SER A 79 18.23 -12.00 -12.70
N VAL A 80 16.97 -11.77 -12.30
CA VAL A 80 16.56 -10.64 -11.46
C VAL A 80 16.29 -11.10 -10.02
N LEU A 81 15.73 -12.29 -9.83
CA LEU A 81 15.26 -12.76 -8.52
C LEU A 81 16.21 -13.74 -7.81
N ASP A 82 17.08 -14.43 -8.55
CA ASP A 82 18.17 -15.23 -7.95
C ASP A 82 19.29 -14.30 -7.47
N ARG A 83 19.15 -13.78 -6.26
CA ARG A 83 20.06 -12.78 -5.67
C ARG A 83 21.45 -13.34 -5.39
N ASN A 84 21.57 -14.63 -5.14
CA ASN A 84 22.80 -15.29 -4.69
C ASN A 84 23.46 -16.14 -5.79
N GLY A 85 22.78 -16.33 -6.92
CA GLY A 85 23.26 -17.14 -8.04
C GLY A 85 23.26 -18.65 -7.74
N ASP A 86 22.45 -19.09 -6.78
CA ASP A 86 22.40 -20.50 -6.36
C ASP A 86 21.36 -21.32 -7.15
N GLY A 87 20.68 -20.70 -8.10
CA GLY A 87 19.65 -21.34 -8.93
C GLY A 87 18.30 -21.47 -8.25
N THR A 88 18.12 -20.84 -7.09
CA THR A 88 16.86 -20.78 -6.35
C THR A 88 16.32 -19.35 -6.29
N LEU A 89 15.01 -19.23 -6.08
CA LEU A 89 14.34 -17.94 -5.94
C LEU A 89 13.45 -17.95 -4.70
N ASP A 90 13.33 -16.79 -4.08
CA ASP A 90 12.31 -16.54 -3.08
C ASP A 90 10.98 -16.26 -3.79
N PRO A 91 9.97 -17.14 -3.67
CA PRO A 91 8.73 -16.99 -4.43
C PRO A 91 7.98 -15.71 -4.05
N VAL A 92 8.18 -15.18 -2.84
CA VAL A 92 7.52 -13.93 -2.42
C VAL A 92 8.07 -12.74 -3.20
N ASP A 93 9.34 -12.75 -3.62
CA ASP A 93 9.89 -11.67 -4.45
C ASP A 93 9.17 -11.62 -5.81
N PHE A 94 8.84 -12.78 -6.39
CA PHE A 94 8.06 -12.85 -7.62
C PHE A 94 6.61 -12.39 -7.40
N ILE A 95 5.95 -12.86 -6.33
CA ILE A 95 4.59 -12.42 -5.98
C ILE A 95 4.54 -10.91 -5.72
N ALA A 96 5.54 -10.35 -5.02
CA ALA A 96 5.67 -8.92 -4.79
C ALA A 96 5.81 -8.14 -6.10
N ALA A 97 6.59 -8.65 -7.06
CA ALA A 97 6.70 -8.05 -8.39
C ALA A 97 5.38 -8.10 -9.19
N LEU A 98 4.53 -9.12 -8.95
CA LEU A 98 3.19 -9.22 -9.56
C LEU A 98 2.19 -8.24 -8.97
N ARG A 99 2.42 -7.64 -7.80
CA ARG A 99 1.55 -6.59 -7.27
C ARG A 99 1.57 -5.37 -8.20
N ARG A 100 0.43 -4.69 -8.31
CA ARG A 100 0.35 -3.40 -9.01
C ARG A 100 0.62 -2.27 -8.03
N ASP A 101 1.43 -1.31 -8.45
CA ASP A 101 1.57 -0.07 -7.69
C ASP A 101 0.22 0.66 -7.68
N LEU A 102 -0.29 0.89 -6.48
CA LEU A 102 -1.47 1.71 -6.26
C LEU A 102 -1.06 3.18 -6.28
N THR A 103 -1.95 4.05 -6.77
CA THR A 103 -1.75 5.50 -6.60
C THR A 103 -1.72 5.86 -5.11
N PRO A 104 -1.18 7.02 -4.72
CA PRO A 104 -1.16 7.44 -3.31
C PRO A 104 -2.55 7.44 -2.66
N VAL A 105 -3.56 7.90 -3.40
CA VAL A 105 -4.97 7.90 -2.97
C VAL A 105 -5.47 6.49 -2.72
N LYS A 106 -5.26 5.58 -3.66
CA LYS A 106 -5.67 4.18 -3.52
C LYS A 106 -4.97 3.50 -2.35
N SER A 107 -3.66 3.69 -2.21
CA SER A 107 -2.86 3.12 -1.12
C SER A 107 -3.33 3.59 0.25
N ALA A 108 -3.53 4.91 0.42
CA ALA A 108 -3.99 5.48 1.68
C ALA A 108 -5.36 4.94 2.09
N TRP A 109 -6.28 4.78 1.14
CA TRP A 109 -7.60 4.22 1.42
C TRP A 109 -7.58 2.74 1.75
N VAL A 110 -6.78 1.93 1.04
CA VAL A 110 -6.62 0.50 1.38
C VAL A 110 -6.02 0.33 2.77
N ALA A 111 -4.98 1.10 3.12
CA ALA A 111 -4.40 1.10 4.46
C ALA A 111 -5.43 1.52 5.53
N ARG A 112 -6.26 2.53 5.24
CA ARG A 112 -7.33 2.97 6.14
C ARG A 112 -8.36 1.86 6.38
N VAL A 113 -8.83 1.18 5.33
CA VAL A 113 -9.77 0.06 5.47
C VAL A 113 -9.14 -1.04 6.35
N TRP A 114 -7.87 -1.37 6.12
CA TRP A 114 -7.15 -2.39 6.89
C TRP A 114 -7.25 -2.16 8.41
N TYR A 115 -7.02 -0.92 8.86
CA TYR A 115 -7.06 -0.57 10.28
C TYR A 115 -8.47 -0.45 10.88
N THR A 116 -9.53 -0.59 10.09
CA THR A 116 -10.90 -0.71 10.64
C THR A 116 -11.16 -2.09 11.24
N PHE A 117 -10.37 -3.10 10.86
CA PHE A 117 -10.53 -4.46 11.32
C PHE A 117 -9.71 -4.72 12.57
N ARG A 118 -10.29 -5.53 13.46
CA ARG A 118 -9.56 -6.11 14.57
C ARG A 118 -8.53 -7.11 14.04
N GLN A 119 -7.29 -6.95 14.48
CA GLN A 119 -6.18 -7.82 14.10
C GLN A 119 -5.86 -8.83 15.19
N ASN A 120 -5.38 -9.99 14.76
CA ASN A 120 -4.80 -11.05 15.58
C ASN A 120 -3.37 -10.67 16.01
N ALA A 121 -2.78 -11.46 16.90
CA ALA A 121 -1.42 -11.20 17.40
C ALA A 121 -0.34 -11.32 16.32
N ASP A 122 -0.60 -12.12 15.28
CA ASP A 122 0.24 -12.21 14.08
C ASP A 122 -0.02 -11.05 13.09
N GLY A 123 -1.01 -10.20 13.34
CA GLY A 123 -1.40 -9.10 12.45
C GLY A 123 -2.36 -9.50 11.33
N THR A 124 -2.88 -10.74 11.32
CA THR A 124 -3.93 -11.14 10.37
C THR A 124 -5.32 -10.67 10.81
N ILE A 125 -6.30 -10.66 9.92
CA ILE A 125 -7.71 -10.42 10.24
C ILE A 125 -8.55 -11.67 9.99
N CYS A 126 -9.65 -11.83 10.73
CA CYS A 126 -10.60 -12.92 10.48
C CYS A 126 -11.38 -12.66 9.17
N ILE A 127 -11.44 -13.66 8.29
CA ILE A 127 -12.22 -13.55 7.03
C ILE A 127 -13.71 -13.42 7.31
N GLU A 128 -14.22 -14.05 8.37
CA GLU A 128 -15.63 -13.93 8.75
C GLU A 128 -15.99 -12.47 9.09
N ASP A 129 -15.14 -11.79 9.88
CA ASP A 129 -15.33 -10.36 10.20
C ASP A 129 -15.28 -9.49 8.93
N LEU A 130 -14.36 -9.79 8.02
CA LEU A 130 -14.24 -9.12 6.73
C LEU A 130 -15.51 -9.27 5.88
N VAL A 131 -16.04 -10.50 5.78
CA VAL A 131 -17.25 -10.81 5.02
C VAL A 131 -18.49 -10.18 5.67
N ASN A 132 -18.58 -10.19 7.00
CA ASN A 132 -19.69 -9.60 7.74
C ASN A 132 -19.74 -8.07 7.61
N ALA A 133 -18.58 -7.41 7.60
CA ALA A 133 -18.48 -5.96 7.44
C ALA A 133 -18.69 -5.48 6.00
N PHE A 134 -18.54 -6.35 5.01
CA PHE A 134 -18.68 -5.98 3.60
C PHE A 134 -20.12 -5.55 3.27
N ASN A 135 -20.28 -4.43 2.59
CA ASN A 135 -21.58 -3.91 2.16
C ASN A 135 -21.77 -4.09 0.64
N ALA A 136 -22.35 -5.21 0.23
CA ALA A 136 -22.61 -5.48 -1.18
C ALA A 136 -23.59 -4.47 -1.82
N ALA A 137 -24.58 -3.97 -1.06
CA ALA A 137 -25.55 -2.98 -1.53
C ALA A 137 -24.89 -1.65 -1.95
N GLY A 138 -23.80 -1.27 -1.29
CA GLY A 138 -23.05 -0.06 -1.60
C GLY A 138 -22.14 -0.18 -2.83
N HIS A 139 -22.02 -1.37 -3.44
CA HIS A 139 -21.20 -1.53 -4.63
C HIS A 139 -21.77 -0.70 -5.81
N PRO A 140 -20.95 0.07 -6.56
CA PRO A 140 -21.48 0.99 -7.58
C PRO A 140 -22.36 0.34 -8.65
N ALA A 141 -22.06 -0.90 -9.05
CA ALA A 141 -22.89 -1.65 -10.00
C ALA A 141 -24.25 -2.08 -9.41
N VAL A 142 -24.36 -2.26 -8.09
CA VAL A 142 -25.63 -2.56 -7.40
C VAL A 142 -26.45 -1.29 -7.28
N VAL A 143 -25.82 -0.19 -6.87
CA VAL A 143 -26.44 1.15 -6.81
C VAL A 143 -27.02 1.58 -8.16
N ARG A 144 -26.35 1.24 -9.28
CA ARG A 144 -26.84 1.52 -10.64
C ARG A 144 -27.87 0.49 -11.16
N GLY A 145 -28.18 -0.56 -10.40
CA GLY A 145 -29.08 -1.65 -10.83
C GLY A 145 -28.51 -2.56 -11.92
N GLU A 146 -27.19 -2.51 -12.18
CA GLU A 146 -26.51 -3.34 -13.19
C GLU A 146 -26.25 -4.77 -12.67
N ARG A 147 -26.18 -4.94 -11.34
CA ARG A 147 -25.92 -6.20 -10.65
C ARG A 147 -26.80 -6.31 -9.42
N SER A 148 -27.16 -7.53 -9.03
CA SER A 148 -27.84 -7.77 -7.76
C SER A 148 -26.85 -7.80 -6.59
N GLU A 149 -27.34 -7.47 -5.39
CA GLU A 149 -26.55 -7.49 -4.15
C GLU A 149 -26.02 -8.90 -3.86
N GLU A 150 -26.87 -9.92 -4.02
CA GLU A 150 -26.55 -11.32 -3.76
C GLU A 150 -25.36 -11.77 -4.60
N LYS A 151 -25.35 -11.43 -5.89
CA LYS A 151 -24.25 -11.79 -6.79
C LYS A 151 -22.93 -11.13 -6.40
N VAL A 152 -22.97 -9.86 -5.96
CA VAL A 152 -21.76 -9.17 -5.49
C VAL A 152 -21.25 -9.78 -4.18
N ARG A 153 -22.16 -10.13 -3.27
CA ARG A 153 -21.83 -10.81 -2.02
C ARG A 153 -21.18 -12.18 -2.28
N GLU A 154 -21.79 -12.99 -3.14
CA GLU A 154 -21.29 -14.32 -3.50
C GLU A 154 -19.89 -14.24 -4.13
N GLU A 155 -19.66 -13.32 -5.08
CA GLU A 155 -18.33 -13.11 -5.67
C GLU A 155 -17.28 -12.70 -4.62
N PHE A 156 -17.65 -11.84 -3.67
CA PHE A 156 -16.75 -11.45 -2.58
C PHE A 156 -16.42 -12.63 -1.67
N GLN A 157 -17.41 -13.44 -1.28
CA GLN A 157 -17.21 -14.64 -0.46
C GLN A 157 -16.37 -15.70 -1.19
N LEU A 158 -16.63 -15.92 -2.47
CA LEU A 158 -15.85 -16.83 -3.32
C LEU A 158 -14.39 -16.38 -3.43
N THR A 159 -14.12 -15.08 -3.31
CA THR A 159 -12.75 -14.55 -3.30
C THR A 159 -11.99 -15.03 -2.06
N PHE A 160 -12.60 -14.99 -0.88
CA PHE A 160 -11.97 -15.37 0.40
C PHE A 160 -12.39 -16.78 0.84
N ASN A 161 -12.29 -17.75 -0.07
CA ASN A 161 -12.67 -19.14 0.20
C ASN A 161 -11.60 -19.91 0.98
N THR A 162 -12.00 -21.08 1.51
CA THR A 162 -11.14 -21.99 2.29
C THR A 162 -10.03 -22.64 1.45
N THR A 163 -10.16 -22.69 0.12
CA THR A 163 -9.10 -23.25 -0.75
C THR A 163 -7.89 -22.32 -0.80
N THR A 164 -8.10 -21.00 -0.83
CA THR A 164 -7.02 -20.02 -0.88
C THR A 164 -6.65 -19.48 0.50
N ASN A 165 -7.52 -19.63 1.51
CA ASN A 165 -7.32 -19.19 2.89
C ASN A 165 -7.79 -20.29 3.86
N PRO A 166 -7.06 -21.42 3.95
CA PRO A 166 -7.48 -22.57 4.76
C PRO A 166 -7.58 -22.27 6.26
N GLU A 167 -6.75 -21.34 6.75
CA GLU A 167 -6.72 -20.93 8.16
C GLU A 167 -7.85 -19.96 8.53
N GLY A 168 -8.68 -19.53 7.58
CA GLY A 168 -9.79 -18.58 7.83
C GLY A 168 -9.34 -17.16 8.18
N VAL A 169 -8.06 -16.86 8.03
CA VAL A 169 -7.48 -15.53 8.26
C VAL A 169 -6.94 -14.94 6.96
N LEU A 170 -6.87 -13.62 6.91
CA LEU A 170 -6.34 -12.85 5.79
C LEU A 170 -5.20 -11.96 6.28
N SER A 171 -4.08 -12.00 5.58
CA SER A 171 -2.96 -11.12 5.89
C SER A 171 -3.08 -9.75 5.22
N ARG A 172 -2.27 -8.78 5.68
CA ARG A 172 -2.26 -7.44 5.09
C ARG A 172 -1.81 -7.47 3.63
N GLN A 173 -0.78 -8.27 3.33
CA GLN A 173 -0.24 -8.40 1.98
C GLN A 173 -1.30 -8.91 1.00
N GLU A 174 -2.07 -9.90 1.43
CA GLU A 174 -3.14 -10.51 0.65
C GLU A 174 -4.32 -9.55 0.45
N PHE A 175 -4.65 -8.75 1.47
CA PHE A 175 -5.66 -7.71 1.38
C PHE A 175 -5.27 -6.63 0.37
N GLU A 176 -4.04 -6.10 0.46
CA GLU A 176 -3.52 -5.12 -0.48
C GLU A 176 -3.44 -5.67 -1.91
N GLN A 177 -3.07 -6.95 -2.07
CA GLN A 177 -3.04 -7.62 -3.36
C GLN A 177 -4.43 -7.71 -3.99
N TYR A 178 -5.45 -8.07 -3.22
CA TYR A 178 -6.84 -8.07 -3.68
C TYR A 178 -7.25 -6.68 -4.20
N TYR A 179 -6.98 -5.62 -3.41
CA TYR A 179 -7.30 -4.26 -3.85
C TYR A 179 -6.46 -3.77 -5.02
N SER A 180 -5.25 -4.29 -5.23
CA SER A 180 -4.45 -4.01 -6.43
C SER A 180 -5.14 -4.52 -7.71
N CYS A 181 -5.83 -5.66 -7.62
CA CYS A 181 -6.65 -6.20 -8.71
C CYS A 181 -7.93 -5.37 -8.90
N VAL A 182 -8.66 -5.07 -7.81
CA VAL A 182 -9.88 -4.23 -7.87
C VAL A 182 -9.56 -2.85 -8.46
N ALA A 183 -8.46 -2.23 -8.05
CA ALA A 183 -7.99 -0.97 -8.60
C ALA A 183 -7.67 -1.04 -10.10
N GLY A 184 -7.19 -2.19 -10.58
CA GLY A 184 -6.95 -2.44 -12.00
C GLY A 184 -8.22 -2.56 -12.85
N SER A 185 -9.36 -2.88 -12.22
CA SER A 185 -10.68 -2.92 -12.88
C SER A 185 -11.42 -1.58 -12.83
N CYS A 186 -10.92 -0.60 -12.06
CA CYS A 186 -11.49 0.74 -11.97
C CYS A 186 -10.89 1.65 -13.06
N LEU A 187 -11.70 2.56 -13.62
CA LEU A 187 -11.26 3.50 -14.64
C LEU A 187 -10.24 4.51 -14.09
N ASP A 188 -10.53 5.08 -12.92
CA ASP A 188 -9.73 6.10 -12.26
C ASP A 188 -9.80 5.97 -10.72
N ASP A 189 -9.08 6.84 -10.02
CA ASP A 189 -9.06 6.85 -8.55
C ASP A 189 -10.42 7.24 -7.96
N ALA A 190 -11.17 8.13 -8.62
CA ALA A 190 -12.50 8.55 -8.16
C ALA A 190 -13.50 7.37 -8.17
N SER A 191 -13.46 6.56 -9.23
CA SER A 191 -14.25 5.33 -9.37
C SER A 191 -13.88 4.31 -8.29
N PHE A 192 -12.58 4.15 -8.02
CA PHE A 192 -12.09 3.27 -6.95
C PHE A 192 -12.55 3.73 -5.56
N LEU A 193 -12.42 5.03 -5.26
CA LEU A 193 -12.86 5.58 -3.97
C LEU A 193 -14.37 5.43 -3.77
N THR A 194 -15.16 5.64 -4.82
CA THR A 194 -16.61 5.44 -4.79
C THR A 194 -16.93 3.99 -4.45
N LEU A 195 -16.22 3.04 -5.07
CA LEU A 195 -16.37 1.62 -4.75
C LEU A 195 -16.01 1.32 -3.30
N VAL A 196 -14.81 1.69 -2.85
CA VAL A 196 -14.30 1.38 -1.50
C VAL A 196 -15.19 1.98 -0.42
N ARG A 197 -15.68 3.21 -0.59
CA ARG A 197 -16.61 3.83 0.38
C ARG A 197 -17.96 3.14 0.44
N GLY A 198 -18.50 2.78 -0.73
CA GLY A 198 -19.78 2.10 -0.80
C GLY A 198 -19.74 0.76 -0.08
N VAL A 199 -18.67 -0.03 -0.33
CA VAL A 199 -18.55 -1.37 0.25
C VAL A 199 -18.02 -1.41 1.68
N TRP A 200 -17.42 -0.32 2.18
CA TRP A 200 -16.95 -0.19 3.57
C TRP A 200 -17.57 1.04 4.26
N PRO A 201 -18.83 0.95 4.71
CA PRO A 201 -19.54 2.08 5.30
C PRO A 201 -18.94 2.56 6.62
N ALA A 202 -18.18 1.73 7.34
CA ALA A 202 -17.47 2.13 8.56
C ALA A 202 -16.45 3.27 8.33
N LEU A 203 -16.03 3.49 7.07
CA LEU A 203 -15.17 4.62 6.68
C LEU A 203 -15.95 5.88 6.32
N ALA A 204 -17.25 5.75 6.12
CA ALA A 204 -18.13 6.85 5.79
C ALA A 204 -18.75 7.34 7.10
N ASP A 205 -18.42 8.57 7.50
CA ASP A 205 -19.07 9.18 8.67
C ASP A 205 -20.60 9.17 8.47
N ASP A 206 -21.36 9.22 9.57
CA ASP A 206 -22.84 9.12 9.61
C ASP A 206 -23.60 10.03 8.61
N ALA A 207 -22.93 11.05 8.05
CA ALA A 207 -23.45 11.88 6.96
C ALA A 207 -23.71 11.12 5.63
N ALA A 208 -23.11 9.94 5.43
CA ALA A 208 -23.22 9.16 4.19
C ALA A 208 -24.41 8.19 4.14
N ARG A 209 -25.26 8.12 5.17
CA ARG A 209 -26.47 7.27 5.17
C ARG A 209 -27.53 7.69 4.14
N ASN A 210 -27.36 8.83 3.46
CA ASN A 210 -28.19 9.26 2.33
C ASN A 210 -27.49 8.97 0.99
N ILE A 211 -27.42 7.69 0.60
CA ILE A 211 -26.83 7.25 -0.67
C ILE A 211 -27.66 7.72 -1.89
N GLU A 212 -28.89 8.21 -1.70
CA GLU A 212 -29.75 8.67 -2.82
C GLU A 212 -29.39 10.03 -3.45
N LEU A 213 -28.37 10.76 -2.96
CA LEU A 213 -28.04 12.11 -3.47
C LEU A 213 -26.56 12.35 -3.84
N ILE A 214 -25.70 11.33 -3.76
CA ILE A 214 -24.25 11.46 -4.06
C ILE A 214 -23.92 11.14 -5.52
N SER A 215 -24.92 11.00 -6.41
CA SER A 215 -24.64 10.93 -7.86
C SER A 215 -24.05 12.24 -8.42
N ASN A 216 -24.10 13.35 -7.66
CA ASN A 216 -23.72 14.69 -8.13
C ASN A 216 -22.70 15.44 -7.24
N LYS A 217 -22.15 14.82 -6.20
CA LYS A 217 -21.00 15.39 -5.47
C LYS A 217 -19.76 14.55 -5.77
N GLU A 218 -19.24 14.78 -6.97
CA GLU A 218 -17.99 14.20 -7.46
C GLU A 218 -16.87 14.44 -6.43
N ASN A 219 -16.18 13.36 -6.03
CA ASN A 219 -14.92 13.45 -5.30
C ASN A 219 -13.96 14.38 -6.08
N GLN A 220 -13.55 15.46 -5.44
CA GLN A 220 -12.80 16.57 -6.06
C GLN A 220 -11.35 16.23 -6.42
N CYS A 221 -10.86 15.05 -6.03
CA CYS A 221 -9.44 14.70 -6.16
C CYS A 221 -9.02 14.24 -7.56
N ASN A 222 -9.94 13.89 -8.47
CA ASN A 222 -9.61 13.40 -9.82
C ASN A 222 -10.81 13.48 -10.79
N SER A 223 -11.45 14.64 -10.92
CA SER A 223 -12.57 14.78 -11.86
C SER A 223 -12.11 14.56 -13.31
N THR A 224 -12.70 13.56 -13.95
CA THR A 224 -12.49 13.24 -15.37
C THR A 224 -13.49 14.05 -16.20
N PHE A 225 -13.08 14.46 -17.41
CA PHE A 225 -14.01 15.13 -18.32
C PHE A 225 -15.13 14.17 -18.70
N ILE A 226 -16.38 14.61 -18.56
CA ILE A 226 -17.56 13.89 -19.03
C ILE A 226 -18.14 14.66 -20.21
N ALA A 227 -18.60 13.94 -21.25
CA ALA A 227 -19.13 14.53 -22.48
C ALA A 227 -20.31 15.50 -22.24
N SER A 228 -21.06 15.30 -21.14
CA SER A 228 -22.21 16.11 -20.72
C SER A 228 -21.86 17.39 -19.94
N GLN A 229 -20.58 17.65 -19.63
CA GLN A 229 -20.19 18.82 -18.84
C GLN A 229 -20.31 20.14 -19.61
N SER A 230 -20.91 21.15 -18.97
CA SER A 230 -20.90 22.54 -19.41
C SER A 230 -19.48 23.14 -19.41
N ALA A 231 -19.28 24.23 -20.15
CA ALA A 231 -17.99 24.93 -20.19
C ALA A 231 -17.51 25.39 -18.79
N LEU A 232 -18.44 25.80 -17.92
CA LEU A 232 -18.14 26.19 -16.54
C LEU A 232 -17.65 25.00 -15.71
N GLN A 233 -18.33 23.85 -15.81
CA GLN A 233 -17.91 22.62 -15.12
C GLN A 233 -16.53 22.16 -15.60
N LYS A 234 -16.26 22.20 -16.90
CA LYS A 234 -14.93 21.90 -17.47
C LYS A 234 -13.85 22.85 -16.96
N SER A 235 -14.16 24.15 -16.80
CA SER A 235 -13.24 25.13 -16.20
C SER A 235 -12.92 24.80 -14.73
N THR A 236 -13.92 24.39 -13.94
CA THR A 236 -13.73 23.95 -12.56
C THR A 236 -12.85 22.70 -12.49
N VAL A 237 -13.09 21.71 -13.34
CA VAL A 237 -12.26 20.49 -13.45
C VAL A 237 -10.82 20.86 -13.78
N ASN A 238 -10.59 21.78 -14.71
CA ASN A 238 -9.24 22.26 -15.04
C ASN A 238 -8.55 22.92 -13.84
N LYS A 239 -9.26 23.77 -13.10
CA LYS A 239 -8.70 24.40 -11.89
C LYS A 239 -8.31 23.38 -10.83
N LEU A 240 -9.17 22.39 -10.57
CA LEU A 240 -8.87 21.32 -9.61
C LEU A 240 -7.64 20.51 -10.01
N ARG A 241 -7.53 20.15 -11.30
CA ARG A 241 -6.34 19.46 -11.84
C ARG A 241 -5.08 20.29 -11.70
N GLN A 242 -5.17 21.60 -11.96
CA GLN A 242 -4.05 22.51 -11.79
C GLN A 242 -3.64 22.59 -10.31
N ASN A 243 -4.60 22.73 -9.39
CA ASN A 243 -4.31 22.76 -7.95
C ASN A 243 -3.67 21.44 -7.48
N ALA A 244 -4.12 20.30 -7.99
CA ALA A 244 -3.52 19.01 -7.67
C ALA A 244 -2.07 18.91 -8.20
N ALA A 245 -1.82 19.39 -9.41
CA ALA A 245 -0.47 19.47 -9.99
C ALA A 245 0.44 20.45 -9.23
N ASP A 246 -0.09 21.61 -8.81
CA ASP A 246 0.61 22.60 -8.00
C ASP A 246 0.99 22.02 -6.63
N LEU A 247 0.07 21.31 -5.98
CA LEU A 247 0.33 20.65 -4.70
C LEU A 247 1.37 19.52 -4.84
N ASP A 248 1.24 18.66 -5.85
CA ASP A 248 2.24 17.62 -6.12
C ASP A 248 3.62 18.26 -6.39
N THR A 249 3.68 19.33 -7.18
CA THR A 249 4.92 20.07 -7.44
C THR A 249 5.52 20.62 -6.15
N LEU A 250 4.71 21.27 -5.31
CA LEU A 250 5.14 21.82 -4.02
C LEU A 250 5.68 20.71 -3.09
N ILE A 251 5.00 19.57 -3.02
CA ILE A 251 5.45 18.42 -2.23
C ILE A 251 6.78 17.88 -2.78
N ARG A 252 6.91 17.69 -4.10
CA ARG A 252 8.12 17.11 -4.71
C ARG A 252 9.34 18.01 -4.62
N THR A 253 9.15 19.32 -4.77
CA THR A 253 10.25 20.29 -4.91
C THR A 253 10.67 20.94 -3.59
N LEU A 254 9.74 21.11 -2.65
CA LEU A 254 10.01 21.79 -1.38
C LEU A 254 9.92 20.84 -0.20
N HIS A 255 8.81 20.13 -0.03
CA HIS A 255 8.58 19.35 1.20
C HIS A 255 9.42 18.08 1.25
N ARG A 256 9.44 17.30 0.17
CA ARG A 256 10.16 16.01 0.11
C ARG A 256 11.66 16.19 0.35
N PRO A 257 12.38 17.10 -0.32
CA PRO A 257 13.81 17.29 -0.06
C PRO A 257 14.10 17.70 1.39
N ALA A 258 13.20 18.47 2.03
CA ALA A 258 13.36 18.92 3.41
C ALA A 258 13.29 17.78 4.45
N VAL A 259 12.59 16.68 4.15
CA VAL A 259 12.44 15.54 5.07
C VAL A 259 13.27 14.31 4.70
N MET A 260 13.66 14.17 3.44
CA MET A 260 14.34 12.96 2.93
C MET A 260 15.83 12.89 3.28
N ASP A 261 16.42 13.95 3.84
CA ASP A 261 17.84 13.90 4.23
C ASP A 261 18.07 13.00 5.45
N LEU A 262 17.17 13.03 6.43
CA LEU A 262 17.29 12.23 7.65
C LEU A 262 15.98 11.50 7.99
N PRO A 263 16.04 10.18 8.29
CA PRO A 263 14.88 9.41 8.76
C PRO A 263 14.12 10.08 9.92
N LEU A 264 14.84 10.76 10.81
CA LEU A 264 14.26 11.48 11.94
C LEU A 264 13.32 12.60 11.50
N ALA A 265 13.60 13.32 10.41
CA ALA A 265 12.74 14.41 9.94
C ALA A 265 11.37 13.90 9.49
N VAL A 266 11.35 12.79 8.75
CA VAL A 266 10.10 12.09 8.38
C VAL A 266 9.33 11.67 9.64
N ARG A 267 10.03 11.08 10.62
CA ARG A 267 9.42 10.61 11.86
C ARG A 267 8.79 11.75 12.66
N LEU A 268 9.48 12.89 12.79
CA LEU A 268 8.99 14.05 13.54
C LEU A 268 7.72 14.64 12.89
N LEU A 269 7.69 14.71 11.56
CA LEU A 269 6.50 15.13 10.83
C LEU A 269 5.33 14.16 11.03
N SER A 270 5.57 12.86 10.87
CA SER A 270 4.57 11.82 11.07
C SER A 270 3.99 11.88 12.49
N LEU A 271 4.83 12.01 13.52
CA LEU A 271 4.40 12.17 14.91
C LEU A 271 3.61 13.47 15.14
N SER A 272 3.99 14.58 14.50
CA SER A 272 3.27 15.86 14.63
C SER A 272 1.86 15.78 14.05
N LEU A 273 1.70 15.10 12.90
CA LEU A 273 0.40 14.87 12.27
C LEU A 273 -0.44 13.89 13.08
N ARG A 274 0.09 12.69 13.34
CA ARG A 274 -0.63 11.63 14.06
C ARG A 274 -0.97 12.02 15.50
N GLY A 275 -0.11 12.79 16.16
CA GLY A 275 -0.33 13.23 17.54
C GLY A 275 -1.50 14.21 17.69
N ARG A 276 -1.96 14.82 16.58
CA ARG A 276 -3.14 15.68 16.53
C ARG A 276 -4.41 14.93 16.18
N ASP A 277 -4.29 13.72 15.65
CA ASP A 277 -5.40 12.82 15.33
C ASP A 277 -5.62 11.85 16.48
N VAL A 278 -6.30 12.32 17.53
CA VAL A 278 -6.54 11.56 18.76
C VAL A 278 -7.43 10.32 18.50
N GLU A 279 -8.28 10.40 17.47
CA GLU A 279 -9.23 9.36 17.10
C GLU A 279 -8.61 8.31 16.17
N GLY A 280 -7.47 8.59 15.54
CA GLY A 280 -6.80 7.69 14.60
C GLY A 280 -7.56 7.54 13.28
N THR A 281 -8.27 8.59 12.87
CA THR A 281 -9.13 8.59 11.66
C THR A 281 -8.35 8.80 10.36
N PHE A 282 -7.10 9.26 10.47
CA PHE A 282 -6.27 9.77 9.39
C PHE A 282 -6.72 11.10 8.77
N PHE A 283 -7.61 11.82 9.46
CA PHE A 283 -8.10 13.13 9.05
C PHE A 283 -7.79 14.20 10.10
N LEU A 284 -7.47 15.40 9.63
CA LEU A 284 -7.26 16.56 10.48
C LEU A 284 -8.06 17.75 9.97
N THR A 285 -8.40 18.68 10.85
CA THR A 285 -8.85 20.00 10.41
C THR A 285 -7.72 20.70 9.64
N ARG A 286 -8.08 21.58 8.69
CA ARG A 286 -7.09 22.34 7.90
C ARG A 286 -6.08 23.07 8.80
N GLY A 287 -6.56 23.71 9.87
CA GLY A 287 -5.72 24.40 10.85
C GLY A 287 -4.72 23.46 11.53
N ALA A 288 -5.21 22.36 12.11
CA ALA A 288 -4.35 21.38 12.79
C ALA A 288 -3.29 20.78 11.86
N PHE A 289 -3.66 20.50 10.60
CA PHE A 289 -2.73 20.04 9.57
C PHE A 289 -1.66 21.10 9.25
N THR A 290 -2.05 22.34 9.00
CA THR A 290 -1.08 23.43 8.69
C THR A 290 -0.14 23.71 9.84
N GLU A 291 -0.62 23.71 11.09
CA GLU A 291 0.23 23.90 12.26
C GLU A 291 1.26 22.77 12.41
N ALA A 292 0.87 21.52 12.13
CA ALA A 292 1.79 20.38 12.15
C ALA A 292 2.92 20.55 11.13
N LEU A 293 2.59 21.01 9.92
CA LEU A 293 3.57 21.30 8.88
C LEU A 293 4.52 22.45 9.29
N TRP A 294 4.00 23.53 9.87
CA TRP A 294 4.81 24.67 10.31
C TRP A 294 5.83 24.29 11.39
N GLN A 295 5.50 23.37 12.29
CA GLN A 295 6.46 22.84 13.27
C GLN A 295 7.69 22.19 12.61
N GLN A 296 7.51 21.65 11.40
CA GLN A 296 8.60 21.08 10.60
C GLN A 296 9.11 22.04 9.51
N ARG A 297 8.74 23.33 9.58
CA ARG A 297 9.09 24.38 8.61
C ARG A 297 8.62 24.06 7.19
N LEU A 298 7.54 23.30 7.06
CA LEU A 298 6.87 23.02 5.79
C LEU A 298 5.69 23.98 5.63
N TYR A 299 5.65 24.69 4.50
CA TYR A 299 4.62 25.70 4.24
C TYR A 299 3.87 25.38 2.95
N ILE A 300 2.56 25.64 2.95
CA ILE A 300 1.70 25.49 1.78
C ILE A 300 1.29 26.87 1.32
N SER A 301 1.64 27.21 0.07
CA SER A 301 1.18 28.42 -0.59
C SER A 301 -0.30 28.29 -0.95
N ARG A 302 -1.13 29.32 -0.70
CA ARG A 302 -2.58 29.29 -1.00
C ARG A 302 -3.29 28.06 -0.40
N PRO A 303 -3.26 27.86 0.93
CA PRO A 303 -3.82 26.66 1.57
C PRO A 303 -5.31 26.46 1.26
N ASP A 304 -6.09 27.55 1.10
CA ASP A 304 -7.51 27.46 0.77
C ASP A 304 -7.79 26.84 -0.61
N GLU A 305 -6.85 26.97 -1.55
CA GLU A 305 -6.96 26.42 -2.90
C GLU A 305 -6.36 25.02 -3.01
N LEU A 306 -5.27 24.74 -2.27
CA LEU A 306 -4.52 23.49 -2.39
C LEU A 306 -5.01 22.39 -1.43
N LEU A 307 -5.38 22.72 -0.20
CA LEU A 307 -5.85 21.71 0.77
C LEU A 307 -7.11 20.96 0.37
N PRO A 308 -8.08 21.53 -0.39
CA PRO A 308 -9.21 20.76 -0.92
C PRO A 308 -8.81 19.54 -1.76
N VAL A 309 -7.60 19.51 -2.35
CA VAL A 309 -7.09 18.34 -3.08
C VAL A 309 -6.91 17.13 -2.14
N LEU A 310 -6.61 17.39 -0.87
CA LEU A 310 -6.44 16.38 0.18
C LEU A 310 -7.76 16.09 0.92
N ASP A 311 -8.85 16.76 0.59
CA ASP A 311 -10.17 16.47 1.16
C ASP A 311 -10.79 15.28 0.45
N THR A 312 -10.39 14.08 0.89
CA THR A 312 -10.95 12.87 0.32
C THR A 312 -12.38 12.68 0.79
N LYS A 313 -12.78 13.07 2.02
CA LYS A 313 -14.15 12.89 2.53
C LYS A 313 -15.18 13.82 1.89
N GLY A 314 -14.78 14.99 1.41
CA GLY A 314 -15.66 16.06 0.96
C GLY A 314 -16.29 16.86 2.11
N ASP A 315 -15.73 16.75 3.32
CA ASP A 315 -16.21 17.42 4.54
C ASP A 315 -15.33 18.62 4.95
N GLY A 316 -14.31 18.93 4.16
CA GLY A 316 -13.35 20.00 4.39
C GLY A 316 -12.14 19.58 5.24
N SER A 317 -12.11 18.35 5.76
CA SER A 317 -10.95 17.79 6.46
C SER A 317 -9.79 17.48 5.50
N VAL A 318 -8.60 17.30 6.05
CA VAL A 318 -7.38 16.99 5.30
C VAL A 318 -6.99 15.55 5.59
N ASP A 319 -6.92 14.74 4.54
CA ASP A 319 -6.36 13.38 4.55
C ASP A 319 -4.84 13.45 4.67
N TYR A 320 -4.34 13.41 5.91
CA TYR A 320 -2.90 13.54 6.15
C TYR A 320 -2.14 12.25 5.81
N LEU A 321 -2.81 11.09 5.78
CA LEU A 321 -2.21 9.84 5.31
C LEU A 321 -1.96 9.88 3.81
N LEU A 322 -2.90 10.44 3.03
CA LEU A 322 -2.68 10.74 1.62
C LEU A 322 -1.49 11.68 1.44
N TYR A 323 -1.43 12.77 2.22
CA TYR A 323 -0.31 13.70 2.18
C TYR A 323 1.04 13.00 2.45
N LEU A 324 1.14 12.18 3.51
CA LEU A 324 2.36 11.41 3.82
C LEU A 324 2.72 10.44 2.68
N THR A 325 1.72 9.80 2.07
CA THR A 325 1.90 8.88 0.94
C THR A 325 2.37 9.61 -0.34
N MET A 326 1.96 10.86 -0.54
CA MET A 326 2.46 11.71 -1.64
C MET A 326 3.86 12.27 -1.35
N LEU A 327 4.13 12.59 -0.08
CA LEU A 327 5.40 13.15 0.38
C LEU A 327 6.52 12.15 0.21
N LEU A 328 6.33 10.92 0.69
CA LEU A 328 7.35 9.89 0.66
C LEU A 328 7.30 9.11 -0.66
N PRO A 329 8.44 8.94 -1.34
CA PRO A 329 8.47 8.16 -2.56
C PRO A 329 8.27 6.66 -2.25
N SER A 330 7.58 5.95 -3.13
CA SER A 330 7.23 4.53 -2.95
C SER A 330 8.47 3.64 -2.91
N LEU A 331 8.56 2.74 -1.93
CA LEU A 331 9.62 1.75 -1.88
C LEU A 331 9.54 0.78 -3.08
N PRO A 332 10.69 0.34 -3.63
CA PRO A 332 10.71 -0.81 -4.51
C PRO A 332 9.99 -2.02 -3.88
N PRO A 333 9.23 -2.82 -4.65
CA PRO A 333 8.45 -3.94 -4.11
C PRO A 333 9.28 -4.91 -3.24
N ALA A 334 10.51 -5.22 -3.65
CA ALA A 334 11.43 -6.05 -2.90
C ALA A 334 11.74 -5.50 -1.49
N ARG A 335 12.00 -4.19 -1.38
CA ARG A 335 12.32 -3.55 -0.10
C ARG A 335 11.09 -3.39 0.78
N ARG A 336 9.93 -3.11 0.18
CA ARG A 336 8.64 -3.12 0.90
C ARG A 336 8.37 -4.50 1.50
N MET A 337 8.55 -5.56 0.71
CA MET A 337 8.41 -6.94 1.18
C MET A 337 9.38 -7.25 2.34
N MET A 338 10.64 -6.84 2.26
CA MET A 338 11.59 -7.04 3.37
C MET A 338 11.12 -6.38 4.68
N LEU A 339 10.48 -5.19 4.60
CA LEU A 339 9.91 -4.52 5.76
C LEU A 339 8.61 -5.16 6.24
N GLU A 340 7.76 -5.63 5.32
CA GLU A 340 6.56 -6.43 5.65
C GLU A 340 6.99 -7.70 6.43
N ARG A 341 8.03 -8.40 6.00
CA ARG A 341 8.58 -9.57 6.73
C ARG A 341 9.13 -9.24 8.09
N LEU A 342 9.87 -8.13 8.20
CA LEU A 342 10.35 -7.64 9.48
C LEU A 342 9.17 -7.35 10.43
N TRP A 343 8.09 -6.77 9.92
CA TRP A 343 6.89 -6.48 10.69
C TRP A 343 6.24 -7.74 11.26
N GLU A 344 6.30 -8.85 10.52
CA GLU A 344 5.78 -10.15 10.96
C GLU A 344 6.49 -10.74 12.17
N LEU A 345 7.68 -10.26 12.53
CA LEU A 345 8.40 -10.72 13.73
C LEU A 345 7.86 -10.14 15.04
N PHE A 346 7.07 -9.07 14.95
CA PHE A 346 6.52 -8.42 16.12
C PHE A 346 5.11 -8.93 16.38
N LEU A 347 4.76 -9.07 17.67
CA LEU A 347 3.39 -9.32 18.08
C LEU A 347 2.59 -8.02 18.00
N LYS A 348 1.47 -8.08 17.30
CA LYS A 348 0.54 -6.96 17.13
C LYS A 348 -0.51 -6.98 18.24
N ASP A 349 -1.01 -5.80 18.59
CA ASP A 349 -2.25 -5.68 19.36
C ASP A 349 -3.49 -5.78 18.45
N THR A 350 -4.67 -5.63 19.04
CA THR A 350 -5.95 -5.74 18.32
C THR A 350 -6.15 -4.68 17.23
N CYS A 351 -5.35 -3.62 17.23
CA CYS A 351 -5.37 -2.57 16.21
C CYS A 351 -4.26 -2.74 15.16
N GLY A 352 -3.50 -3.84 15.22
CA GLY A 352 -2.37 -4.08 14.34
C GLY A 352 -1.10 -3.30 14.71
N ALA A 353 -1.04 -2.76 15.92
CA ALA A 353 0.07 -1.92 16.34
C ALA A 353 1.05 -2.67 17.26
N VAL A 354 2.31 -2.23 17.25
CA VAL A 354 3.41 -2.84 18.02
C VAL A 354 3.87 -1.88 19.11
N ASP A 355 4.21 -2.41 20.30
CA ASP A 355 4.82 -1.61 21.38
C ASP A 355 6.23 -1.16 20.99
N VAL A 356 6.50 0.13 21.13
CA VAL A 356 7.84 0.70 20.87
C VAL A 356 8.95 0.01 21.67
N LEU A 357 8.65 -0.49 22.88
CA LEU A 357 9.64 -1.23 23.67
C LEU A 357 10.07 -2.55 23.03
N GLU A 358 9.22 -3.16 22.20
CA GLU A 358 9.59 -4.37 21.46
C GLU A 358 10.68 -4.05 20.43
N LEU A 359 10.51 -2.95 19.70
CA LEU A 359 11.51 -2.45 18.76
C LEU A 359 12.83 -2.16 19.47
N HIS A 360 12.79 -1.50 20.63
CA HIS A 360 13.99 -1.21 21.42
C HIS A 360 14.74 -2.47 21.88
N ARG A 361 14.00 -3.55 22.19
CA ARG A 361 14.57 -4.80 22.67
C ARG A 361 15.31 -5.55 21.56
N GLN A 362 14.76 -5.53 20.35
CA GLN A 362 15.27 -6.32 19.22
C GLN A 362 16.27 -5.57 18.35
N PHE A 363 16.24 -4.24 18.33
CA PHE A 363 17.10 -3.44 17.46
C PHE A 363 18.58 -3.47 17.87
N GLN A 364 19.45 -3.74 16.91
CA GLN A 364 20.90 -3.76 17.04
C GLN A 364 21.53 -2.63 16.23
N ALA A 365 22.08 -1.65 16.93
CA ALA A 365 22.83 -0.57 16.32
C ALA A 365 24.29 -0.96 16.07
N LYS A 366 24.86 -0.47 14.96
CA LYS A 366 26.27 -0.66 14.60
C LYS A 366 27.22 0.19 15.45
N ASP A 367 26.74 1.35 15.90
CA ASP A 367 27.49 2.35 16.63
C ASP A 367 26.54 3.19 17.51
N GLY A 368 27.13 4.08 18.32
CA GLY A 368 26.36 4.96 19.20
C GLY A 368 25.51 6.00 18.45
N GLU A 369 25.90 6.40 17.24
CA GLU A 369 25.16 7.38 16.44
C GLU A 369 23.84 6.78 15.93
N GLU A 370 23.90 5.59 15.33
CA GLU A 370 22.72 4.85 14.88
C GLU A 370 21.79 4.52 16.06
N LYS A 371 22.36 4.13 17.21
CA LYS A 371 21.58 3.88 18.42
C LYS A 371 20.84 5.13 18.88
N ASN A 372 21.53 6.27 18.95
CA ASN A 372 20.93 7.53 19.39
C ASN A 372 19.86 8.03 18.40
N ALA A 373 20.11 7.92 17.09
CA ALA A 373 19.15 8.28 16.06
C ALA A 373 17.87 7.42 16.16
N PHE A 374 18.03 6.11 16.33
CA PHE A 374 16.91 5.19 16.50
C PHE A 374 16.11 5.49 17.78
N LEU A 375 16.77 5.61 18.94
CA LEU A 375 16.09 5.90 20.20
C LEU A 375 15.40 7.27 20.21
N SER A 376 15.96 8.27 19.50
CA SER A 376 15.33 9.58 19.37
C SER A 376 14.08 9.54 18.49
N ALA A 377 14.10 8.74 17.43
CA ALA A 377 12.96 8.54 16.52
C ALA A 377 11.84 7.71 17.15
N TRP A 378 12.22 6.75 17.99
CA TRP A 378 11.34 5.83 18.68
C TRP A 378 11.28 6.14 20.18
N ASP A 379 11.26 7.43 20.55
CA ASP A 379 11.15 7.84 21.95
C ASP A 379 9.80 7.43 22.53
N VAL A 380 9.84 6.59 23.57
CA VAL A 380 8.68 6.06 24.29
C VAL A 380 7.75 7.16 24.82
N ARG A 381 8.31 8.33 25.16
CA ARG A 381 7.54 9.48 25.68
C ARG A 381 6.78 10.23 24.59
N ARG A 382 7.23 10.13 23.35
CA ARG A 382 6.65 10.82 22.18
C ARG A 382 5.78 9.91 21.33
N ALA A 383 5.97 8.60 21.45
CA ALA A 383 5.16 7.61 20.78
C ALA A 383 3.71 7.68 21.24
N ILE A 384 2.81 7.88 20.28
CA ILE A 384 1.38 8.02 20.52
C ILE A 384 0.87 6.72 21.14
N ARG A 385 0.45 6.78 22.40
CA ARG A 385 0.02 5.59 23.18
C ARG A 385 1.07 4.46 23.24
N ARG A 386 2.36 4.76 23.00
CA ARG A 386 3.44 3.75 22.87
C ARG A 386 3.19 2.69 21.80
N ARG A 387 2.41 3.02 20.77
CA ARG A 387 2.05 2.13 19.68
C ARG A 387 2.53 2.72 18.37
N LEU A 388 2.97 1.84 17.46
CA LEU A 388 3.29 2.21 16.09
C LEU A 388 2.71 1.21 15.10
N THR A 389 2.54 1.68 13.87
CA THR A 389 2.00 0.94 12.73
C THR A 389 3.09 0.57 11.72
N LEU A 390 2.78 -0.32 10.78
CA LEU A 390 3.68 -0.65 9.67
C LEU A 390 4.04 0.59 8.84
N GLU A 391 3.10 1.52 8.65
CA GLU A 391 3.32 2.78 7.94
C GLU A 391 4.47 3.56 8.56
N GLU A 392 4.48 3.70 9.88
CA GLU A 392 5.53 4.44 10.59
C GLU A 392 6.90 3.76 10.47
N LEU A 393 6.93 2.42 10.46
CA LEU A 393 8.17 1.66 10.21
C LEU A 393 8.65 1.87 8.76
N VAL A 394 7.75 1.80 7.78
CA VAL A 394 8.06 2.03 6.37
C VAL A 394 8.56 3.46 6.16
N GLU A 395 7.86 4.46 6.71
CA GLU A 395 8.22 5.88 6.68
C GLU A 395 9.65 6.11 7.18
N TRP A 396 10.04 5.45 8.28
CA TRP A 396 11.40 5.50 8.82
C TRP A 396 12.45 4.96 7.85
N TYR A 397 12.15 3.86 7.16
CA TYR A 397 13.09 3.21 6.24
C TYR A 397 13.15 3.82 4.83
N VAL A 398 12.17 4.63 4.43
CA VAL A 398 12.16 5.26 3.10
C VAL A 398 13.42 6.08 2.82
N PRO A 399 13.84 7.05 3.65
CA PRO A 399 15.06 7.82 3.37
C PRO A 399 16.33 6.95 3.27
N MET A 400 16.46 5.93 4.13
CA MET A 400 17.60 5.00 4.09
C MET A 400 17.61 4.16 2.83
N SER A 401 16.44 3.65 2.42
CA SER A 401 16.27 2.94 1.17
C SER A 401 16.77 3.79 -0.01
N TYR A 402 16.35 5.05 -0.12
CA TYR A 402 16.76 5.89 -1.26
C TYR A 402 18.26 6.22 -1.31
N LYS A 403 18.98 6.10 -0.18
CA LYS A 403 20.45 6.23 -0.15
C LYS A 403 21.17 4.94 -0.56
N ILE A 404 20.50 3.80 -0.46
CA ILE A 404 21.07 2.47 -0.78
C ILE A 404 20.73 2.10 -2.23
N GLN A 405 21.77 1.79 -3.02
CA GLN A 405 21.60 1.46 -4.43
C GLN A 405 21.08 0.04 -4.67
N LEU A 406 21.63 -0.97 -4.00
CA LEU A 406 21.31 -2.37 -4.23
C LEU A 406 20.32 -2.90 -3.18
N ASP A 407 19.36 -3.72 -3.61
CA ASP A 407 18.39 -4.35 -2.71
C ASP A 407 19.08 -5.30 -1.71
N ASN A 408 20.17 -5.96 -2.13
CA ASN A 408 20.97 -6.83 -1.26
C ASN A 408 21.61 -6.06 -0.09
N ASP A 409 22.09 -4.84 -0.33
CA ASP A 409 22.67 -4.00 0.71
C ASP A 409 21.61 -3.53 1.72
N PHE A 410 20.39 -3.24 1.23
CA PHE A 410 19.26 -2.90 2.08
C PHE A 410 18.84 -4.11 2.94
N GLY A 411 18.78 -5.29 2.34
CA GLY A 411 18.55 -6.55 3.06
C GLY A 411 19.61 -6.80 4.13
N ALA A 412 20.90 -6.67 3.79
CA ALA A 412 22.01 -6.85 4.72
C ALA A 412 21.95 -5.86 5.91
N MET A 413 21.57 -4.60 5.64
CA MET A 413 21.33 -3.60 6.68
C MET A 413 20.21 -4.04 7.64
N LEU A 414 19.06 -4.50 7.11
CA LEU A 414 17.96 -4.99 7.94
C LEU A 414 18.35 -6.24 8.74
N LYS A 415 19.02 -7.21 8.10
CA LYS A 415 19.51 -8.42 8.78
C LYS A 415 20.38 -8.07 9.98
N ARG A 416 21.32 -7.14 9.80
CA ARG A 416 22.18 -6.67 10.88
C ARG A 416 21.39 -5.92 11.96
N GLN A 417 20.47 -5.03 11.58
CA GLN A 417 19.70 -4.23 12.54
C GLN A 417 18.73 -5.06 13.39
N TRP A 418 18.26 -6.20 12.89
CA TRP A 418 17.19 -6.97 13.53
C TRP A 418 17.54 -8.43 13.80
N ASN A 419 18.81 -8.80 13.61
CA ASN A 419 19.32 -10.17 13.77
C ASN A 419 18.48 -11.21 13.00
N LEU A 420 18.11 -10.87 11.76
CA LEU A 420 17.36 -11.77 10.89
C LEU A 420 18.32 -12.83 10.34
N MET A 421 17.96 -14.11 10.48
CA MET A 421 18.75 -15.22 9.93
C MET A 421 18.84 -15.17 8.40
#